data_AF-A0A398D7Q0-F1
#
_entry.id   AF-A0A398D7Q0-F1
#
_cell.length_a   1.000
_cell.length_b   1.000
_cell.length_c   1.000
_cell.angle_alpha   90.00
_cell.angle_beta   90.00
_cell.angle_gamma   90.00
#
_symmetry.space_group_name_H-M   'P 1'
#
loop_
_entity.id
_entity.type
_entity.pdbx_description
1 polymer ?
#
loop_
_entity_poly.entity_id
_entity_poly.type
_entity_poly.pdbx_seq_one_letter_code
_entity_poly.pdbx_strand_id
1 'polypeptide(L)'
;MDTESLAQELLALNLPHMLVVASSDLSHYDPYDMAVEHDHTTIGHILEGEGGKLGGDDACGFMPIRTILAMAHVCGWKSRLVDYRNSGDTAGDKSAVVGYASIGFWEDRNGHE
;
A
#
# COMPACT_ATOMS: atom_id res chain seq x y z
N MET A 1 10.52 5.57 13.24
CA MET A 1 11.23 4.53 12.48
C MET A 1 11.57 5.12 11.13
N ASP A 2 12.80 4.96 10.68
CA ASP A 2 13.23 5.43 9.36
C ASP A 2 12.92 4.33 8.34
N THR A 3 11.95 4.59 7.45
CA THR A 3 11.51 3.61 6.44
C THR A 3 12.52 3.45 5.31
N GLU A 4 13.37 4.45 5.07
CA GLU A 4 14.44 4.36 4.05
C GLU A 4 15.55 3.44 4.55
N SER A 5 15.99 3.60 5.80
CA SER A 5 16.98 2.70 6.41
C SER A 5 16.49 1.24 6.40
N LEU A 6 15.23 1.01 6.80
CA LEU A 6 14.66 -0.34 6.79
C LEU A 6 14.58 -0.92 5.37
N ALA A 7 14.22 -0.11 4.37
CA ALA A 7 14.19 -0.54 2.97
C ALA A 7 15.58 -0.97 2.50
N GLN A 8 16.64 -0.22 2.83
CA GLN A 8 18.02 -0.58 2.48
C GLN A 8 18.46 -1.88 3.15
N GLU A 9 18.13 -2.07 4.44
CA GLU A 9 18.45 -3.31 5.16
C GLU A 9 17.75 -4.52 4.53
N LEU A 10 16.46 -4.40 4.18
CA LEU A 10 15.72 -5.48 3.52
C LEU A 10 16.29 -5.81 2.14
N LEU A 11 16.65 -4.80 1.34
CA LEU A 11 17.30 -5.00 0.04
C LEU A 11 18.68 -5.66 0.18
N ALA A 12 19.44 -5.31 1.22
CA ALA A 12 20.77 -5.87 1.47
C ALA A 12 20.76 -7.36 1.83
N LEU A 13 19.62 -7.91 2.28
CA LEU A 13 19.48 -9.35 2.53
C LEU A 13 19.73 -10.18 1.28
N ASN A 14 19.44 -9.63 0.08
CA ASN A 14 19.68 -10.23 -1.23
C ASN A 14 19.27 -11.72 -1.31
N LEU A 15 18.13 -12.04 -0.71
CA LEU A 15 17.64 -13.42 -0.65
C LEU A 15 17.00 -13.81 -1.98
N PRO A 16 17.29 -15.01 -2.51
CA PRO A 16 16.62 -15.50 -3.71
C PRO A 16 15.13 -15.66 -3.44
N HIS A 17 14.28 -15.20 -4.36
CA HIS A 17 12.83 -15.33 -4.30
C HIS A 17 12.17 -14.68 -3.07
N MET A 18 12.75 -13.58 -2.56
CA MET A 18 12.16 -12.81 -1.46
C MET A 18 10.85 -12.14 -1.89
N LEU A 19 9.81 -12.29 -1.07
CA LEU A 19 8.56 -11.53 -1.15
C LEU A 19 8.39 -10.71 0.12
N VAL A 20 8.15 -9.41 -0.02
CA VAL A 20 7.84 -8.50 1.09
C VAL A 20 6.35 -8.22 1.08
N VAL A 21 5.70 -8.36 2.24
CA VAL A 21 4.28 -8.09 2.41
C VAL A 21 4.09 -7.04 3.50
N ALA A 22 3.49 -5.91 3.14
CA ALA A 22 2.97 -4.96 4.10
C ALA A 22 1.52 -5.37 4.45
N SER A 23 1.28 -5.70 5.72
CA SER A 23 -0.05 -6.04 6.22
C SER A 23 -0.72 -4.77 6.74
N SER A 24 -1.83 -4.36 6.13
CA SER A 24 -2.57 -3.16 6.50
C SER A 24 -4.00 -3.20 6.01
N ASP A 25 -4.91 -2.67 6.82
CA ASP A 25 -6.19 -2.13 6.36
C ASP A 25 -6.00 -0.65 5.99
N LEU A 26 -6.99 -0.05 5.32
CA LEU A 26 -7.04 1.37 4.97
C LEU A 26 -7.84 2.17 6.01
N SER A 27 -8.87 2.93 5.60
CA SER A 27 -9.75 3.68 6.50
C SER A 27 -10.44 2.78 7.53
N HIS A 28 -10.76 3.36 8.68
CA HIS A 28 -11.43 2.68 9.79
C HIS A 28 -12.67 3.46 10.25
N TYR A 29 -13.83 2.82 10.14
CA TYR A 29 -15.11 3.25 10.71
C TYR A 29 -15.72 4.52 10.11
N ASP A 30 -15.31 4.89 8.90
CA ASP A 30 -15.99 5.91 8.13
C ASP A 30 -17.31 5.38 7.54
N PRO A 31 -18.31 6.25 7.33
CA PRO A 31 -19.45 5.93 6.49
C PRO A 31 -18.99 5.53 5.09
N TYR A 32 -19.68 4.58 4.47
CA TYR A 32 -19.25 3.94 3.22
C TYR A 32 -18.72 4.90 2.14
N ASP A 33 -19.46 5.97 1.82
CA ASP A 33 -19.05 6.90 0.76
C ASP A 33 -17.78 7.69 1.13
N MET A 34 -17.61 8.04 2.40
CA MET A 34 -16.41 8.70 2.90
C MET A 34 -15.21 7.76 2.90
N ALA A 35 -15.42 6.50 3.33
CA ALA A 35 -14.39 5.47 3.30
C ALA A 35 -13.88 5.26 1.87
N VAL A 36 -14.77 5.18 0.88
CA VAL A 36 -14.41 5.04 -0.53
C VAL A 36 -13.57 6.22 -1.03
N GLU A 37 -13.95 7.46 -0.73
CA GLU A 37 -13.17 8.65 -1.14
C GLU A 37 -11.79 8.69 -0.47
N HIS A 38 -11.74 8.42 0.84
CA HIS A 38 -10.50 8.37 1.61
C HIS A 38 -9.57 7.27 1.09
N ASP A 39 -10.08 6.04 0.98
CA ASP A 39 -9.31 4.90 0.51
C ASP A 39 -8.76 5.11 -0.91
N HIS A 40 -9.55 5.67 -1.83
CA HIS A 40 -9.07 5.98 -3.17
C HIS A 40 -7.95 7.03 -3.17
N THR A 41 -8.01 8.01 -2.27
CA THR A 41 -6.93 8.99 -2.08
C THR A 41 -5.67 8.30 -1.56
N THR A 42 -5.81 7.45 -0.54
CA THR A 42 -4.72 6.65 0.03
C THR A 42 -4.07 5.75 -1.02
N ILE A 43 -4.88 5.01 -1.79
CA ILE A 43 -4.42 4.15 -2.89
C ILE A 43 -3.71 4.99 -3.94
N GLY A 44 -4.24 6.16 -4.31
CA GLY A 44 -3.60 7.08 -5.25
C GLY A 44 -2.18 7.46 -4.82
N HIS A 45 -1.99 7.87 -3.55
CA HIS A 45 -0.68 8.16 -3.00
C HIS A 45 0.27 6.95 -3.05
N ILE A 46 -0.23 5.73 -2.79
CA ILE A 46 0.58 4.50 -2.89
C ILE A 46 1.01 4.25 -4.34
N LEU A 47 0.11 4.41 -5.30
CA LEU A 47 0.40 4.15 -6.72
C LEU A 47 1.40 5.16 -7.29
N GLU A 48 1.30 6.43 -6.88
CA GLU A 48 2.22 7.51 -7.29
C GLU A 48 3.54 7.51 -6.49
N GLY A 49 3.71 6.60 -5.52
CA GLY A 49 4.94 6.52 -4.70
C GLY A 49 5.08 7.64 -3.68
N GLU A 50 3.99 8.34 -3.34
CA GLU A 50 3.97 9.51 -2.47
C GLU A 50 3.88 9.13 -0.98
N GLY A 51 4.75 8.24 -0.52
CA GLY A 51 4.71 7.69 0.84
C GLY A 51 4.71 8.76 1.95
N GLY A 52 5.34 9.91 1.72
CA GLY A 52 5.36 11.04 2.66
C GLY A 52 3.97 11.63 2.97
N LYS A 53 2.97 11.39 2.12
CA LYS A 53 1.58 11.83 2.33
C LYS A 53 0.75 10.86 3.19
N LEU A 54 1.22 9.62 3.39
CA LEU A 54 0.49 8.59 4.14
C LEU A 54 0.64 8.75 5.64
N GLY A 55 -0.46 8.92 6.37
CA GLY A 55 -0.52 8.97 7.82
C GLY A 55 -1.13 7.70 8.43
N GLY A 56 -1.21 7.67 9.77
CA GLY A 56 -1.84 6.57 10.51
C GLY A 56 -3.35 6.47 10.29
N ASP A 57 -4.01 7.58 9.94
CA ASP A 57 -5.43 7.61 9.63
C ASP A 57 -5.73 7.04 8.23
N ASP A 58 -4.73 7.04 7.32
CA ASP A 58 -4.89 6.52 5.96
C ASP A 58 -4.79 5.00 5.90
N ALA A 59 -3.90 4.42 6.72
CA ALA A 59 -3.64 2.99 6.77
C ALA A 59 -2.97 2.62 8.10
N CYS A 60 -3.46 1.58 8.78
CA CYS A 60 -2.90 1.15 10.06
C CYS A 60 -1.44 0.68 9.95
N GLY A 61 -1.06 0.17 8.77
CA GLY A 61 0.27 -0.25 8.36
C GLY A 61 0.98 0.77 7.44
N PHE A 62 0.72 2.07 7.57
CA PHE A 62 1.36 3.10 6.74
C PHE A 62 2.90 3.05 6.77
N MET A 63 3.51 2.64 7.89
CA MET A 63 4.98 2.50 7.99
C MET A 63 5.52 1.34 7.14
N PRO A 64 5.02 0.09 7.25
CA PRO A 64 5.33 -0.98 6.29
C PRO A 64 5.09 -0.60 4.82
N ILE A 65 3.99 0.12 4.52
CA ILE A 65 3.70 0.58 3.16
C ILE A 65 4.79 1.55 2.69
N ARG A 66 5.14 2.56 3.48
CA ARG A 66 6.23 3.51 3.20
C ARG A 66 7.57 2.80 2.95
N THR A 67 7.87 1.74 3.70
CA THR A 67 9.07 0.91 3.48
C THR A 67 9.06 0.26 2.10
N ILE A 68 7.94 -0.36 1.68
CA ILE A 68 7.82 -0.93 0.32
C ILE A 68 7.94 0.16 -0.74
N LEU A 69 7.36 1.34 -0.53
CA LEU A 69 7.50 2.48 -1.46
C LEU A 69 8.96 2.95 -1.60
N ALA A 70 9.71 2.99 -0.51
CA ALA A 70 11.14 3.30 -0.55
C ALA A 70 11.93 2.22 -1.30
N MET A 71 11.62 0.94 -1.10
CA MET A 71 12.21 -0.16 -1.89
C MET A 71 11.87 -0.03 -3.38
N ALA A 72 10.60 0.25 -3.71
CA ALA A 72 10.13 0.41 -5.08
C ALA A 72 10.83 1.58 -5.78
N HIS A 73 11.07 2.69 -5.08
CA HIS A 73 11.82 3.82 -5.61
C HIS A 73 13.26 3.43 -5.97
N VAL A 74 13.97 2.76 -5.05
CA VAL A 74 15.36 2.33 -5.24
C VAL A 74 15.49 1.31 -6.37
N CYS A 75 14.56 0.35 -6.45
CA CYS A 75 14.59 -0.72 -7.43
C CYS A 75 13.88 -0.38 -8.76
N GLY A 76 13.27 0.80 -8.88
CA GLY A 76 12.49 1.18 -10.06
C GLY A 76 11.24 0.32 -10.29
N TRP A 77 10.66 -0.24 -9.23
CA TRP A 77 9.46 -1.08 -9.34
C TRP A 77 8.23 -0.26 -9.73
N LYS A 78 7.34 -0.89 -10.49
CA LYS A 78 5.99 -0.39 -10.79
C LYS A 78 4.99 -0.96 -9.81
N SER A 79 3.96 -0.18 -9.52
CA SER A 79 2.85 -0.55 -8.64
C SER A 79 1.55 -0.67 -9.42
N ARG A 80 0.61 -1.48 -8.93
CA ARG A 80 -0.75 -1.55 -9.47
C ARG A 80 -1.74 -2.03 -8.42
N LEU A 81 -2.91 -1.40 -8.41
CA LEU A 81 -4.08 -1.87 -7.68
C LEU A 81 -4.63 -3.14 -8.34
N VAL A 82 -4.67 -4.24 -7.57
CA VAL A 82 -5.24 -5.51 -7.98
C VAL A 82 -6.74 -5.54 -7.70
N ASP A 83 -7.13 -5.20 -6.47
CA ASP A 83 -8.53 -5.07 -6.06
C ASP A 83 -8.66 -4.11 -4.87
N TYR A 84 -9.84 -3.51 -4.74
CA TYR A 84 -10.25 -2.69 -3.61
C TYR A 84 -11.68 -3.05 -3.20
N ARG A 85 -11.87 -3.25 -1.89
CA ARG A 85 -13.16 -3.54 -1.25
C ARG A 85 -13.23 -2.89 0.11
N ASN A 86 -14.42 -2.78 0.67
CA ASN A 86 -14.61 -2.50 2.08
C ASN A 86 -15.60 -3.49 2.72
N SER A 87 -15.66 -3.51 4.05
CA SER A 87 -16.54 -4.44 4.79
C SER A 87 -18.03 -4.29 4.46
N GLY A 88 -18.44 -3.13 3.95
CA GLY A 88 -19.80 -2.83 3.49
C GLY A 88 -20.14 -3.34 2.08
N ASP A 89 -19.19 -3.90 1.32
CA ASP A 89 -19.43 -4.52 0.00
C ASP A 89 -20.18 -5.86 0.09
N THR A 90 -20.29 -6.42 1.29
CA THR A 90 -21.11 -7.60 1.56
C THR A 90 -22.51 -7.18 2.07
N ALA A 91 -23.20 -8.00 2.86
CA ALA A 91 -24.47 -7.63 3.51
C ALA A 91 -24.28 -6.79 4.80
N GLY A 92 -23.11 -6.15 4.96
CA GLY A 92 -22.70 -5.47 6.18
C GLY A 92 -23.33 -4.09 6.39
N ASP A 93 -23.13 -3.56 7.60
CA ASP A 93 -23.47 -2.18 7.95
C ASP A 93 -22.58 -1.19 7.17
N LYS A 94 -23.19 -0.18 6.57
CA LYS A 94 -22.52 0.87 5.78
C LYS A 94 -22.26 2.16 6.58
N SER A 95 -22.66 2.20 7.84
CA SER A 95 -22.46 3.37 8.71
C SER A 95 -21.02 3.52 9.22
N ALA A 96 -20.26 2.41 9.27
CA ALA A 96 -18.87 2.37 9.69
C ALA A 96 -18.19 1.15 9.06
N VAL A 97 -17.37 1.37 8.02
CA VAL A 97 -16.71 0.29 7.27
C VAL A 97 -15.19 0.31 7.45
N VAL A 98 -14.53 -0.77 7.03
CA VAL A 98 -13.06 -0.87 6.96
C VAL A 98 -12.66 -1.12 5.52
N GLY A 99 -11.70 -0.34 5.02
CA GLY A 99 -11.17 -0.45 3.66
C GLY A 99 -10.06 -1.49 3.51
N TYR A 100 -10.06 -2.19 2.37
CA TYR A 100 -9.09 -3.23 2.02
C TYR A 100 -8.60 -3.06 0.59
N ALA A 101 -7.28 -3.07 0.39
CA ALA A 101 -6.69 -3.04 -0.95
C ALA A 101 -5.59 -4.10 -1.11
N SER A 102 -5.53 -4.69 -2.29
CA SER A 102 -4.39 -5.50 -2.73
C SER A 102 -3.63 -4.73 -3.79
N ILE A 103 -2.34 -4.46 -3.54
CA ILE A 103 -1.47 -3.70 -4.45
C ILE A 103 -0.21 -4.53 -4.69
N GLY A 104 0.11 -4.77 -5.97
CA GLY A 104 1.31 -5.48 -6.38
C GLY A 104 2.43 -4.52 -6.77
N PHE A 105 3.68 -4.89 -6.47
CA PHE A 105 4.89 -4.20 -6.90
C PHE A 105 5.81 -5.17 -7.66
N TRP A 106 6.37 -4.75 -8.79
CA TRP A 106 7.27 -5.59 -9.60
C TRP A 106 8.27 -4.78 -10.42
N GLU A 107 9.36 -5.43 -10.82
CA GLU A 107 10.33 -4.86 -11.76
C GLU A 107 9.73 -4.72 -13.17
N ASP A 108 9.93 -3.57 -13.81
CA ASP A 108 9.55 -3.40 -15.21
C ASP A 108 10.49 -4.20 -16.12
N ARG A 109 10.06 -5.42 -16.49
CA ARG A 109 10.86 -6.32 -17.32
C ARG A 109 10.85 -5.95 -18.82
N ASN A 110 10.27 -4.82 -19.21
CA ASN A 110 10.19 -4.40 -20.62
C ASN A 110 11.48 -3.74 -21.17
N GLY A 111 12.63 -3.98 -20.55
CA GLY A 111 13.89 -3.32 -20.89
C GLY A 111 14.84 -4.09 -21.83
N HIS A 112 14.55 -5.31 -22.27
CA HIS A 112 15.42 -6.06 -23.20
C HIS A 112 14.61 -7.11 -24.00
N GLU A 113 14.26 -6.77 -25.24
CA GLU A 113 14.48 -7.56 -26.46
C GLU A 113 14.75 -6.60 -27.64
#